data_AF-A0A401GMD6-F1
#
_entry.id   AF-A0A401GMD6-F1
#
_cell.length_a   1.000
_cell.length_b   1.000
_cell.length_c   1.000
_cell.angle_alpha   90.00
_cell.angle_beta   90.00
_cell.angle_gamma   90.00
#
_symmetry.space_group_name_H-M   'P 1'
#
loop_
_entity.id
_entity.type
_entity.pdbx_description
1 polymer ?
#
loop_
_entity_poly.entity_id
_entity_poly.type
_entity_poly.pdbx_seq_one_letter_code
_entity_poly.pdbx_strand_id
1 'polypeptide(L)'
;MEVSASTLTILSAPSLPDPPDADAPPCAHSKYYLEDDLVIFVVENHLFKVHRYFLVRESDFFRTMFELPPGETPAEGQTDDKAIPLPGVTRREFECLLDFLYYGMHNILSRCPLG
;
A
#
# COMPACT_ATOMS: atom_id res chain seq x y z
N MET A 1 1.40 40.58 65.57
CA MET A 1 0.85 40.97 64.25
C MET A 1 1.93 40.64 63.25
N GLU A 2 1.94 39.43 62.70
CA GLU A 2 2.80 39.09 61.55
C GLU A 2 2.01 38.18 60.62
N VAL A 3 1.63 38.76 59.49
CA VAL A 3 1.02 38.07 58.35
C VAL A 3 2.17 37.60 57.48
N SER A 4 2.45 36.29 57.51
CA SER A 4 3.41 35.67 56.59
C SER A 4 2.69 35.36 55.28
N ALA A 5 3.03 36.10 54.22
CA ALA A 5 2.49 35.90 52.89
C ALA A 5 3.24 34.75 52.20
N SER A 6 2.62 33.57 52.12
CA SER A 6 3.13 32.46 51.34
C SER A 6 3.05 32.78 49.84
N THR A 7 4.20 32.92 49.20
CA THR A 7 4.33 33.08 47.75
C THR A 7 3.94 31.78 47.04
N LEU A 8 2.82 31.79 46.33
CA LEU A 8 2.40 30.70 45.46
C LEU A 8 3.25 30.73 44.18
N THR A 9 4.17 29.78 44.03
CA THR A 9 4.88 29.56 42.75
C THR A 9 3.88 28.99 41.74
N ILE A 10 3.54 29.79 40.73
CA ILE A 10 2.71 29.33 39.61
C ILE A 10 3.56 28.37 38.78
N LEU A 11 3.17 27.09 38.75
CA LEU A 11 3.73 26.08 37.86
C LEU A 11 3.37 26.48 36.42
N SER A 12 4.35 27.00 35.69
CA SER A 12 4.23 27.28 34.26
C SER A 12 3.89 25.98 33.53
N ALA A 13 2.73 25.95 32.87
CA ALA A 13 2.34 24.84 32.02
C ALA A 13 3.39 24.70 30.89
N PRO A 14 3.82 23.47 30.54
CA PRO A 14 4.73 23.29 29.42
C PRO A 14 4.05 23.81 28.16
N SER A 15 4.66 24.83 27.55
CA SER A 15 4.23 25.39 26.26
C SER A 15 4.11 24.25 25.26
N LEU A 16 2.93 24.07 24.69
CA LEU A 16 2.75 23.20 23.53
C LEU A 16 3.77 23.63 22.46
N PRO A 17 4.45 22.69 21.77
CA PRO A 17 5.30 23.05 20.65
C PRO A 17 4.48 23.86 19.65
N ASP A 18 5.04 24.99 19.19
CA ASP A 18 4.40 25.83 18.19
C ASP A 18 3.95 24.96 17.01
N PRO A 19 2.74 25.20 16.44
CA PRO A 19 2.29 24.45 15.29
C PRO A 19 3.34 24.60 14.18
N PRO A 20 3.74 23.50 13.52
CA PRO A 20 4.74 23.55 12.47
C PRO A 20 4.36 24.63 11.46
N ASP A 21 5.33 25.46 11.08
CA ASP A 21 5.18 26.63 10.21
C ASP A 21 4.12 26.38 9.13
N ALA A 22 2.98 27.07 9.25
CA ALA A 22 1.81 26.84 8.39
C ALA A 22 2.06 27.17 6.89
N ASP A 23 3.27 27.66 6.55
CA ASP A 23 3.70 28.06 5.22
C ASP A 23 4.78 27.13 4.62
N ALA A 24 5.21 26.08 5.34
CA ALA A 24 6.13 25.09 4.78
C ALA A 24 5.39 24.19 3.77
N PRO A 25 5.97 23.90 2.58
CA PRO A 25 5.36 22.99 1.63
C PRO A 25 5.21 21.59 2.26
N PRO A 26 4.12 20.87 1.97
CA PRO A 26 3.86 19.55 2.55
C PRO A 26 4.99 18.57 2.19
N CYS A 27 5.58 17.95 3.21
CA CYS A 27 6.60 16.91 3.03
C CYS A 27 5.96 15.53 2.91
N ALA A 28 6.46 14.72 1.98
CA ALA A 28 6.06 13.32 1.84
C ALA A 28 6.40 12.54 3.12
N HIS A 29 5.42 11.80 3.64
CA HIS A 29 5.63 10.96 4.82
C HIS A 29 6.43 9.70 4.45
N SER A 30 7.62 9.52 5.03
CA SER A 30 8.55 8.43 4.70
C SER A 30 7.92 7.02 4.67
N LYS A 31 6.97 6.75 5.59
CA LYS A 31 6.30 5.44 5.69
C LYS A 31 5.02 5.30 4.84
N TYR A 32 4.33 6.40 4.55
CA TYR A 32 2.95 6.35 4.02
C TYR A 32 2.78 7.08 2.70
N TYR A 33 3.85 7.68 2.18
CA TYR A 33 3.92 8.15 0.79
C TYR A 33 4.39 6.98 -0.08
N LEU A 34 3.46 6.08 -0.37
CA LEU A 34 3.74 4.85 -1.12
C LEU A 34 3.62 5.10 -2.62
N GLU A 35 4.57 4.55 -3.39
CA GLU A 35 4.46 4.48 -4.85
C GLU A 35 3.44 3.38 -5.20
N ASP A 36 2.28 3.78 -5.70
CA ASP A 36 1.19 2.87 -6.03
C ASP A 36 1.08 2.66 -7.54
N ASP A 37 1.77 1.64 -8.03
CA ASP A 37 1.71 1.23 -9.42
C ASP A 37 0.70 0.09 -9.61
N LEU A 38 -0.16 0.23 -10.61
CA LEU A 38 -1.05 -0.83 -11.07
C LEU A 38 -0.38 -1.62 -12.19
N VAL A 39 -0.58 -2.93 -12.20
CA VAL A 39 -0.11 -3.85 -13.25
C VAL A 39 -1.29 -4.65 -13.81
N ILE A 40 -1.25 -4.91 -15.12
CA ILE A 40 -2.28 -5.61 -15.87
C ILE A 40 -1.79 -7.00 -16.26
N PHE A 41 -2.55 -8.02 -15.89
CA PHE A 41 -2.36 -9.42 -16.28
C PHE A 41 -3.47 -9.88 -17.21
N VAL A 42 -3.17 -10.85 -18.08
CA VAL A 42 -4.18 -11.59 -18.85
C VAL A 42 -4.19 -13.07 -18.46
N VAL A 43 -5.37 -13.56 -18.04
CA VAL A 43 -5.62 -14.93 -17.57
C VAL A 43 -6.89 -15.45 -18.25
N GLU A 44 -6.80 -16.56 -18.98
CA GLU A 44 -7.94 -17.16 -19.73
C GLU A 44 -8.81 -16.10 -20.47
N ASN A 45 -8.18 -15.19 -21.21
CA ASN A 45 -8.83 -14.09 -21.93
C ASN A 45 -9.46 -12.96 -21.08
N HIS A 46 -9.17 -12.89 -19.78
CA HIS A 46 -9.62 -11.82 -18.89
C HIS A 46 -8.45 -10.93 -18.47
N LEU A 47 -8.66 -9.62 -18.51
CA LEU A 47 -7.69 -8.63 -18.03
C LEU A 47 -7.92 -8.34 -16.54
N PHE A 48 -6.85 -8.36 -15.77
CA PHE A 48 -6.85 -8.05 -14.34
C PHE A 48 -5.88 -6.92 -14.05
N LYS A 49 -6.39 -5.79 -13.55
CA LYS A 49 -5.57 -4.65 -13.14
C LYS A 49 -5.47 -4.60 -11.61
N VAL A 50 -4.28 -4.76 -11.07
CA VAL A 50 -4.03 -4.96 -9.62
C VAL A 50 -2.82 -4.18 -9.13
N HIS A 51 -2.75 -3.84 -7.85
CA HIS A 51 -1.60 -3.13 -7.26
C HIS A 51 -0.35 -4.01 -7.23
N ARG A 52 0.73 -3.49 -7.82
CA ARG A 52 2.06 -4.10 -7.88
C ARG A 52 2.64 -4.30 -6.49
N TYR A 53 2.31 -3.41 -5.55
CA TYR A 53 2.77 -3.45 -4.16
C TYR A 53 2.52 -4.81 -3.50
N PHE A 54 1.31 -5.37 -3.58
CA PHE A 54 0.99 -6.65 -2.94
C PHE A 54 1.79 -7.81 -3.53
N LEU A 55 2.02 -7.79 -4.85
CA LEU A 55 2.76 -8.85 -5.55
C LEU A 55 4.25 -8.81 -5.20
N VAL A 56 4.86 -7.62 -5.20
CA VAL A 56 6.27 -7.42 -4.82
C VAL A 56 6.53 -7.74 -3.35
N ARG A 57 5.55 -7.44 -2.49
CA ARG A 57 5.67 -7.71 -1.05
C ARG A 57 5.64 -9.20 -0.74
N GLU A 58 4.74 -9.95 -1.38
CA GLU A 58 4.50 -11.36 -1.08
C GLU A 58 5.32 -12.32 -1.99
N SER A 59 6.02 -11.82 -3.02
CA SER A 59 6.78 -12.65 -3.95
C SER A 59 8.06 -11.99 -4.44
N ASP A 60 9.20 -12.63 -4.15
CA ASP A 60 10.51 -12.21 -4.65
C ASP A 60 10.63 -12.35 -6.18
N PHE A 61 9.85 -13.26 -6.79
CA PHE A 61 9.79 -13.40 -8.25
C PHE A 61 9.23 -12.13 -8.89
N PHE A 62 8.08 -11.66 -8.40
CA PHE A 62 7.47 -10.43 -8.91
C PHE A 62 8.36 -9.22 -8.60
N ARG A 63 9.00 -9.18 -7.42
CA ARG A 63 9.99 -8.14 -7.10
C ARG A 63 11.08 -8.06 -8.17
N THR A 64 11.73 -9.18 -8.47
CA THR A 64 12.81 -9.24 -9.47
C THR A 64 12.31 -8.87 -10.86
N MET A 65 11.12 -9.33 -11.26
CA MET A 65 10.51 -9.01 -12.55
C MET A 65 10.28 -7.50 -12.71
N PHE A 66 9.91 -6.83 -11.63
CA PHE A 66 9.53 -5.41 -11.61
C PHE A 66 10.69 -4.45 -11.32
N GLU A 67 11.83 -4.94 -10.83
CA GLU A 67 13.06 -4.19 -10.58
C GLU A 67 13.95 -4.06 -11.82
N LEU A 68 13.72 -4.87 -12.85
CA LEU A 68 14.46 -4.78 -14.11
C LEU A 68 14.15 -3.42 -14.76
N PRO A 69 15.16 -2.57 -15.03
CA PRO A 69 14.94 -1.28 -15.68
C PRO A 69 14.27 -1.52 -17.03
N PRO A 70 13.30 -0.67 -17.43
CA PRO A 70 12.69 -0.79 -18.75
C PRO A 70 13.82 -0.72 -19.78
N GLY A 71 13.99 -1.78 -20.56
CA GLY A 71 14.85 -1.76 -21.73
C GLY A 71 14.27 -0.84 -22.81
N GLU A 72 14.67 -1.02 -24.07
CA GLU A 72 14.06 -0.28 -25.20
C GLU A 72 12.57 -0.57 -25.40
N THR A 73 12.05 -1.62 -24.76
CA THR A 73 10.63 -1.99 -24.79
C THR A 73 9.84 -1.35 -23.65
N PRO A 74 8.61 -0.88 -23.89
CA PRO A 74 7.74 -0.36 -22.83
C PRO A 74 7.56 -1.42 -21.74
N ALA A 75 7.53 -0.97 -20.48
CA ALA A 75 7.38 -1.88 -19.34
C ALA A 75 6.10 -2.72 -19.45
N GLU A 76 6.22 -4.01 -19.18
CA GLU A 76 5.11 -4.95 -19.26
C GLU A 76 4.02 -4.63 -18.23
N GLY A 77 2.77 -4.88 -18.61
CA GLY A 77 1.61 -4.74 -17.74
C GLY A 77 1.16 -3.31 -17.46
N GLN A 78 1.66 -2.29 -18.16
CA GLN A 78 1.15 -0.91 -18.01
C GLN A 78 -0.11 -0.62 -18.84
N THR A 79 -0.33 -1.32 -19.96
CA THR A 79 -1.48 -1.15 -20.85
C THR A 79 -2.11 -2.49 -21.20
N ASP A 80 -3.37 -2.48 -21.64
CA ASP A 80 -4.12 -3.67 -22.03
C ASP A 80 -3.40 -4.48 -23.12
N ASP A 81 -2.83 -3.81 -24.13
CA ASP A 81 -2.05 -4.43 -25.22
C ASP A 81 -0.70 -5.02 -24.77
N LYS A 82 -0.26 -4.64 -23.57
CA LYS A 82 0.99 -5.11 -22.95
C LYS A 82 0.72 -5.87 -21.65
N ALA A 83 -0.50 -6.38 -21.46
CA ALA A 83 -0.84 -7.17 -20.28
C ALA A 83 0.06 -8.41 -20.18
N ILE A 84 0.50 -8.73 -18.97
CA ILE A 84 1.39 -9.87 -18.71
C ILE A 84 0.57 -11.17 -18.80
N PRO A 85 0.86 -12.07 -19.75
CA PRO A 85 0.14 -13.33 -19.84
C PRO A 85 0.58 -14.32 -18.76
N LEU A 86 -0.39 -14.96 -18.11
CA LEU A 86 -0.13 -16.04 -17.15
C LEU A 86 -0.65 -17.38 -17.73
N PRO A 87 0.11 -18.02 -18.62
CA PRO A 87 -0.27 -19.32 -19.17
C PRO A 87 -0.24 -20.38 -18.06
N GLY A 88 -1.26 -21.25 -18.05
CA GLY A 88 -1.35 -22.34 -17.07
C GLY A 88 -1.93 -21.95 -15.71
N VAL A 89 -2.34 -20.70 -15.54
CA VAL A 89 -3.15 -20.25 -14.40
C VAL A 89 -4.59 -20.09 -14.86
N THR A 90 -5.53 -20.70 -14.14
CA THR A 90 -6.96 -20.50 -14.42
C THR A 90 -7.43 -19.18 -13.84
N ARG A 91 -8.50 -18.61 -14.40
CA ARG A 91 -9.12 -17.38 -13.88
C ARG A 91 -9.45 -17.50 -12.39
N ARG A 92 -9.98 -18.66 -11.99
CA ARG A 92 -10.41 -18.94 -10.61
C ARG A 92 -9.23 -18.99 -9.63
N GLU A 93 -8.10 -19.57 -10.02
CA GLU A 93 -6.89 -19.58 -9.19
C GLU A 93 -6.36 -18.17 -8.98
N PHE A 94 -6.35 -17.35 -10.03
CA PHE A 94 -5.92 -15.97 -9.94
C PHE A 94 -6.87 -15.13 -9.07
N GLU A 95 -8.18 -15.25 -9.25
CA GLU A 95 -9.19 -14.63 -8.37
C GLU A 95 -8.97 -15.01 -6.90
N CYS A 96 -8.69 -16.29 -6.62
CA CYS A 96 -8.43 -16.77 -5.26
C CYS A 96 -7.17 -16.14 -4.65
N LEU A 97 -6.10 -16.00 -5.43
CA LEU A 97 -4.90 -15.28 -5.00
C LEU A 97 -5.22 -13.80 -4.70
N LEU A 98 -5.94 -13.11 -5.58
CA LEU A 98 -6.32 -11.72 -5.35
C LEU A 98 -7.21 -11.57 -4.12
N ASP A 99 -8.17 -12.46 -3.94
CA ASP A 99 -9.03 -12.45 -2.76
C ASP A 99 -8.22 -12.57 -1.48
N PHE A 100 -7.19 -13.43 -1.48
CA PHE A 100 -6.26 -13.56 -0.36
C PHE A 100 -5.42 -12.29 -0.14
N LEU A 101 -4.87 -11.69 -1.20
CA LEU A 101 -4.01 -10.50 -1.10
C LEU A 101 -4.77 -9.25 -0.62
N TYR A 102 -6.01 -9.05 -1.10
CA TYR A 102 -6.80 -7.85 -0.80
C TYR A 102 -7.68 -8.00 0.45
N TYR A 103 -8.27 -9.17 0.66
CA TYR A 103 -9.24 -9.40 1.72
C TYR A 103 -8.72 -10.33 2.82
N GLY A 104 -7.41 -10.54 2.87
CA GLY A 104 -6.69 -11.38 3.82
C GLY A 104 -7.42 -11.59 5.15
N MET A 105 -7.87 -12.83 5.36
CA MET A 105 -8.61 -13.34 6.53
C MET A 105 -10.02 -12.80 6.83
N HIS A 106 -10.55 -11.77 6.15
CA HIS A 106 -11.94 -11.33 6.37
C HIS A 106 -12.97 -12.07 5.51
N ASN A 107 -12.53 -12.91 4.56
CA ASN A 107 -13.41 -13.72 3.69
C ASN A 107 -13.22 -15.24 3.79
N ILE A 108 -12.23 -15.74 4.54
CA ILE A 108 -12.00 -17.19 4.69
C ILE A 108 -13.17 -17.85 5.44
N LEU A 109 -13.94 -17.09 6.23
CA LEU A 109 -15.14 -17.56 6.92
C LEU A 109 -16.42 -17.50 6.06
N SER A 110 -16.38 -16.92 4.85
CA SER A 110 -17.60 -16.54 4.12
C SER A 110 -17.83 -17.28 2.81
N ARG A 111 -16.82 -17.95 2.23
CA ARG A 111 -16.90 -18.48 0.84
C ARG A 111 -16.67 -19.99 0.69
N CYS A 112 -17.15 -20.79 1.64
CA CYS A 112 -17.42 -22.21 1.39
C CYS A 112 -18.92 -22.52 1.48
N PRO A 113 -19.65 -22.57 0.35
CA PRO A 113 -20.62 -23.62 0.12
C PRO A 113 -19.93 -24.70 -0.71
N LEU A 114 -19.65 -25.84 -0.08
CA LEU A 114 -19.52 -27.09 -0.82
C LEU A 114 -20.88 -27.35 -1.50
N GLY A 115 -20.89 -27.38 -2.82
CA GLY A 115 -22.08 -27.62 -3.65
C GLY A 115 -21.77 -27.48 -5.12
#